data_AF-A0A1F6JJS9-F1
#
_entry.id   AF-A0A1F6JJS9-F1
#
_cell.length_a   1.000
_cell.length_b   1.000
_cell.length_c   1.000
_cell.angle_alpha   90.00
_cell.angle_beta   90.00
_cell.angle_gamma   90.00
#
_symmetry.space_group_name_H-M   'P 1'
#
loop_
_entity.id
_entity.type
_entity.pdbx_description
1 polymer ?
#
loop_
_entity_poly.entity_id
_entity_poly.type
_entity_poly.pdbx_seq_one_letter_code
_entity_poly.pdbx_strand_id
1 'polypeptide(L)'
;MKELNFHLRADEVADLDPYNVRGKPVQQAAEDLLGDEPENGLEGAFNYVQETTLVVNEKLAWERVFGLRPEIGPLPPYFTHEMKEKLEENGFNFIYIPHLELENGWRGLSTAGYLSALQRDYPNWKALEYLPDIDRDNPNVPKNLSQTFWDDVERGNIPFPQLPGKWIAVEHRDGSFMEDHLGINFYNSDDWSEILSGITMKQQKALEELDLWGFRAHIRLPEAIEWNLLANRFGWGSPGEWDWTSTETNENEIVVMGLFDDKINSEFKLVSKQRKDFLAQPIIDFSLET
;
A
#
# COMPACT_ATOMS: atom_id res chain seq x y z
N MET A 1 65.94 -4.48 -39.43
CA MET A 1 64.68 -3.88 -38.93
C MET A 1 64.87 -2.38 -38.94
N LYS A 2 64.08 -1.64 -39.72
CA LYS A 2 64.12 -0.17 -39.76
C LYS A 2 63.10 0.35 -38.74
N GLU A 3 63.56 1.10 -37.75
CA GLU A 3 62.71 1.86 -36.83
C GLU A 3 62.07 3.03 -37.59
N LEU A 4 60.73 3.12 -37.56
CA LEU A 4 59.99 4.30 -38.00
C LEU A 4 59.87 5.25 -36.80
N ASN A 5 60.62 6.35 -36.85
CA ASN A 5 60.41 7.50 -35.96
C ASN A 5 59.22 8.32 -36.49
N PHE A 6 58.06 8.20 -35.84
CA PHE A 6 56.96 9.15 -36.00
C PHE A 6 57.19 10.33 -35.04
N HIS A 7 57.83 11.39 -35.54
CA HIS A 7 57.67 12.72 -34.96
C HIS A 7 56.62 13.45 -35.79
N LEU A 8 55.36 13.35 -35.35
CA LEU A 8 54.31 14.27 -35.78
C LEU A 8 54.73 15.67 -35.34
N ARG A 9 54.77 16.62 -36.28
CA ARG A 9 55.07 18.02 -35.95
C ARG A 9 53.90 18.58 -35.13
N ALA A 10 54.18 19.47 -34.18
CA ALA A 10 53.15 20.04 -33.29
C ALA A 10 51.99 20.71 -34.08
N ASP A 11 52.31 21.17 -35.29
CA ASP A 11 51.46 21.75 -36.31
C ASP A 11 50.44 20.74 -36.88
N GLU A 12 50.78 19.45 -37.02
CA GLU A 12 49.86 18.41 -37.49
C GLU A 12 48.92 17.88 -36.39
N VAL A 13 49.27 18.09 -35.12
CA VAL A 13 48.43 17.74 -33.96
C VAL A 13 47.32 18.79 -33.73
N ALA A 14 47.49 20.01 -34.27
CA ALA A 14 46.51 21.08 -34.15
C ALA A 14 45.25 20.84 -35.01
N ASP A 15 45.38 20.16 -36.14
CA ASP A 15 44.27 19.82 -37.05
C ASP A 15 43.43 18.62 -36.56
N LEU A 16 43.84 17.99 -35.46
CA LEU A 16 43.15 16.87 -34.83
C LEU A 16 42.27 17.30 -33.63
N ASP A 17 41.83 18.56 -33.58
CA ASP A 17 40.82 19.01 -32.62
C ASP A 17 39.41 18.84 -33.22
N PRO A 18 38.72 17.70 -33.00
CA PRO A 18 37.42 17.43 -33.62
C PRO A 18 36.32 18.42 -33.21
N TYR A 19 36.55 19.24 -32.18
CA TYR A 19 35.59 20.20 -31.65
C TYR A 19 35.99 21.67 -31.91
N ASN A 20 37.14 21.90 -32.56
CA ASN A 20 37.66 23.22 -32.92
C ASN A 20 37.64 24.23 -31.74
N VAL A 21 38.01 23.74 -30.56
CA VAL A 21 37.83 24.40 -29.26
C VAL A 21 38.79 25.58 -29.11
N ARG A 22 39.98 25.48 -29.73
CA ARG A 22 41.08 26.46 -29.58
C ARG A 22 40.83 27.80 -30.26
N GLY A 23 39.87 27.87 -31.19
CA GLY A 23 39.50 29.11 -31.89
C GLY A 23 38.37 29.89 -31.24
N LYS A 24 37.73 29.35 -30.20
CA LYS A 24 36.53 29.93 -29.58
C LYS A 24 36.86 30.65 -28.27
N PRO A 25 36.10 31.69 -27.88
CA PRO A 25 36.14 32.23 -26.53
C PRO A 25 35.87 31.13 -25.50
N VAL A 26 36.59 31.13 -24.37
CA VAL A 26 36.58 30.07 -23.34
C VAL A 26 35.16 29.64 -22.91
N GLN A 27 34.22 30.58 -22.85
CA GLN A 27 32.83 30.30 -22.48
C GLN A 27 32.10 29.45 -23.52
N GLN A 28 32.31 29.70 -24.80
CA GLN A 28 31.63 29.01 -25.90
C GLN A 28 32.23 27.61 -26.13
N ALA A 29 33.53 27.47 -25.88
CA ALA A 29 34.21 26.18 -25.81
C ALA A 29 33.69 25.29 -24.67
N ALA A 30 33.33 25.89 -23.53
CA ALA A 30 32.79 25.16 -22.39
C ALA A 30 31.35 24.68 -22.64
N GLU A 31 30.48 25.50 -23.23
CA GLU A 31 29.12 25.10 -23.63
C GLU A 31 29.14 23.93 -24.64
N ASP A 32 29.97 24.01 -25.68
CA ASP A 32 30.06 22.95 -26.70
C ASP A 32 30.59 21.62 -26.16
N LEU A 33 31.43 21.65 -25.11
CA LEU A 33 32.02 20.46 -24.49
C LEU A 33 31.14 19.85 -23.39
N LEU A 34 30.39 20.69 -22.67
CA LEU A 34 29.54 20.25 -21.55
C LEU A 34 28.12 19.89 -22.01
N GLY A 35 27.70 20.35 -23.20
CA GLY A 35 26.32 20.24 -23.66
C GLY A 35 25.38 21.13 -22.84
N ASP A 36 24.11 21.20 -23.26
CA ASP A 36 23.08 21.84 -22.45
C ASP A 36 23.03 21.15 -21.08
N GLU A 37 23.17 21.92 -20.00
CA GLU A 37 22.92 21.39 -18.65
C GLU A 37 21.54 20.75 -18.65
N PRO A 38 21.38 19.50 -18.17
CA PRO A 38 20.05 18.90 -18.11
C PRO A 38 19.20 19.76 -17.18
N GLU A 39 18.25 20.53 -17.77
CA GLU A 39 17.35 21.46 -17.06
C GLU A 39 16.56 20.77 -15.93
N ASN A 40 16.52 19.44 -15.89
CA ASN A 40 15.77 18.63 -14.92
C ASN A 40 16.64 17.91 -13.86
N GLY A 41 17.95 18.22 -13.76
CA GLY A 41 18.90 17.42 -12.97
C GLY A 41 18.71 17.46 -11.45
N LEU A 42 18.17 18.55 -10.88
CA LEU A 42 18.02 18.72 -9.44
C LEU A 42 16.68 18.19 -8.90
N GLU A 43 15.57 18.45 -9.59
CA GLU A 43 14.26 17.89 -9.23
C GLU A 43 14.25 16.37 -9.39
N GLY A 44 14.82 15.83 -10.47
CA GLY A 44 14.94 14.40 -10.69
C GLY A 44 15.78 13.69 -9.61
N ALA A 45 16.90 14.31 -9.19
CA ALA A 45 17.75 13.76 -8.13
C ALA A 45 17.08 13.82 -6.75
N PHE A 46 16.34 14.90 -6.45
CA PHE A 46 15.62 15.03 -5.19
C PHE A 46 14.45 14.03 -5.08
N ASN A 47 13.67 13.88 -6.15
CA ASN A 47 12.60 12.88 -6.24
C ASN A 47 13.15 11.45 -6.07
N TYR A 48 14.30 11.14 -6.68
CA TYR A 48 14.97 9.84 -6.52
C TYR A 48 15.40 9.54 -5.08
N VAL A 49 15.95 10.53 -4.36
CA VAL A 49 16.36 10.36 -2.96
C VAL A 49 15.16 10.15 -2.03
N GLN A 50 14.05 10.87 -2.28
CA GLN A 50 12.83 10.69 -1.51
C GLN A 50 12.15 9.35 -1.76
N GLU A 51 12.06 8.93 -3.02
CA GLU A 51 11.57 7.60 -3.40
C GLU A 51 12.37 6.52 -2.69
N THR A 52 13.69 6.63 -2.71
CA THR A 52 14.59 5.70 -2.01
C THR A 52 14.30 5.69 -0.49
N THR A 53 14.09 6.86 0.11
CA THR A 53 13.83 6.98 1.55
C THR A 53 12.47 6.37 1.93
N LEU A 54 11.43 6.63 1.15
CA LEU A 54 10.09 6.07 1.36
C LEU A 54 10.12 4.54 1.26
N VAL A 55 10.74 4.01 0.20
CA VAL A 55 10.88 2.55 0.01
C VAL A 55 11.67 1.91 1.16
N VAL A 56 12.74 2.54 1.64
CA VAL A 56 13.51 2.04 2.79
C VAL A 56 12.67 2.04 4.07
N ASN A 57 11.91 3.10 4.32
CA ASN A 57 11.03 3.18 5.48
C ASN A 57 9.92 2.12 5.44
N GLU A 58 9.33 1.88 4.27
CA GLU A 58 8.33 0.83 4.08
C GLU A 58 8.93 -0.57 4.34
N LYS A 59 10.14 -0.85 3.85
CA LYS A 59 10.84 -2.11 4.14
C LYS A 59 11.00 -2.35 5.64
N LEU A 60 11.44 -1.32 6.38
CA LEU A 60 11.63 -1.40 7.82
C LEU A 60 10.30 -1.52 8.58
N ALA A 61 9.25 -0.84 8.11
CA ALA A 61 7.92 -0.95 8.70
C ALA A 61 7.37 -2.37 8.58
N TRP A 62 7.44 -2.97 7.39
CA TRP A 62 6.97 -4.34 7.19
C TRP A 62 7.89 -5.42 7.75
N GLU A 63 9.20 -5.16 7.89
CA GLU A 63 10.10 -6.07 8.60
C GLU A 63 9.63 -6.30 10.04
N ARG A 64 9.08 -5.28 10.69
CA ARG A 64 8.50 -5.42 12.03
C ARG A 64 7.23 -6.28 12.02
N VAL A 65 6.38 -6.10 11.01
CA VAL A 65 5.10 -6.83 10.87
C VAL A 65 5.30 -8.29 10.47
N PHE A 66 6.20 -8.57 9.53
CA PHE A 66 6.38 -9.92 8.99
C PHE A 66 7.52 -10.70 9.68
N GLY A 67 8.51 -10.00 10.24
CA GLY A 67 9.74 -10.62 10.73
C GLY A 67 10.75 -10.92 9.63
N LEU A 68 10.50 -10.44 8.41
CA LEU A 68 11.39 -10.49 7.25
C LEU A 68 11.22 -9.23 6.43
N ARG A 69 12.23 -8.88 5.62
CA ARG A 69 12.17 -7.72 4.73
C ARG A 69 11.47 -8.07 3.43
N PRO A 70 10.22 -7.61 3.19
CA PRO A 70 9.58 -7.86 1.93
C PRO A 70 10.18 -7.01 0.81
N GLU A 71 9.93 -7.43 -0.42
CA GLU A 71 10.13 -6.57 -1.58
C GLU A 71 9.06 -5.48 -1.61
N ILE A 72 9.49 -4.26 -1.96
CA ILE A 72 8.61 -3.11 -2.12
C ILE A 72 8.62 -2.75 -3.60
N GLY A 73 7.43 -2.72 -4.19
CA GLY A 73 7.24 -2.36 -5.59
C GLY A 73 7.61 -0.89 -5.86
N PRO A 74 7.90 -0.53 -7.11
CA PRO A 74 8.16 0.85 -7.49
C PRO A 74 6.94 1.73 -7.19
N LEU A 75 7.16 3.03 -7.00
CA LEU A 75 6.05 3.98 -6.89
C LEU A 75 5.21 3.97 -8.17
N PRO A 76 3.90 4.31 -8.10
CA PRO A 76 3.13 4.55 -9.30
C PRO A 76 3.83 5.65 -10.14
N PRO A 77 3.98 5.47 -11.46
CA PRO A 77 4.83 6.35 -12.28
C PRO A 77 4.35 7.81 -12.36
N TYR A 78 3.11 8.06 -11.94
CA TYR A 78 2.50 9.38 -11.88
C TYR A 78 2.51 9.99 -10.47
N PHE A 79 2.96 9.23 -9.46
CA PHE A 79 2.97 9.68 -8.07
C PHE A 79 4.12 10.66 -7.85
N THR A 80 3.80 11.90 -7.49
CA THR A 80 4.79 12.97 -7.29
C THR A 80 5.04 13.24 -5.81
N HIS A 81 6.10 13.99 -5.52
CA HIS A 81 6.36 14.47 -4.16
C HIS A 81 5.21 15.36 -3.65
N GLU A 82 4.68 16.24 -4.50
CA GLU A 82 3.56 17.14 -4.16
C GLU A 82 2.32 16.36 -3.75
N MET A 83 2.00 15.25 -4.46
CA MET A 83 0.90 14.36 -4.07
C MET A 83 1.12 13.73 -2.70
N LYS A 84 2.37 13.34 -2.39
CA LYS A 84 2.71 12.78 -1.08
C LYS A 84 2.52 13.81 0.04
N GLU A 85 3.02 15.03 -0.14
CA GLU A 85 2.85 16.12 0.83
C GLU A 85 1.38 16.44 1.03
N LYS A 86 0.61 16.52 -0.06
CA LYS A 86 -0.84 16.75 -0.02
C LYS A 86 -1.56 15.66 0.77
N LEU A 87 -1.20 14.39 0.58
CA LEU A 87 -1.74 13.28 1.37
C LEU A 87 -1.41 13.43 2.86
N GLU A 88 -0.14 13.70 3.19
CA GLU A 88 0.32 13.86 4.58
C GLU A 88 -0.36 15.06 5.28
N GLU A 89 -0.52 16.18 4.58
CA GLU A 89 -1.24 17.38 5.07
C GLU A 89 -2.72 17.11 5.37
N ASN A 90 -3.33 16.16 4.65
CA ASN A 90 -4.71 15.73 4.84
C ASN A 90 -4.84 14.49 5.75
N GLY A 91 -3.77 14.14 6.49
CA GLY A 91 -3.81 13.07 7.48
C GLY A 91 -3.74 11.67 6.88
N PHE A 92 -3.17 11.48 5.69
CA PHE A 92 -2.96 10.17 5.10
C PHE A 92 -1.52 9.67 5.27
N ASN A 93 -1.39 8.38 5.52
CA ASN A 93 -0.14 7.62 5.35
C ASN A 93 -0.14 6.96 3.97
N PHE A 94 0.81 7.33 3.12
CA PHE A 94 1.04 6.64 1.86
C PHE A 94 1.99 5.46 2.06
N ILE A 95 1.50 4.25 1.82
CA ILE A 95 2.19 3.00 2.17
C ILE A 95 2.09 1.96 1.05
N TYR A 96 3.01 1.00 1.06
CA TYR A 96 2.95 -0.16 0.17
C TYR A 96 2.41 -1.36 0.94
N ILE A 97 1.34 -2.02 0.50
CA ILE A 97 0.99 -3.38 0.94
C ILE A 97 1.87 -4.35 0.16
N PRO A 98 2.69 -5.20 0.80
CA PRO A 98 3.60 -6.08 0.10
C PRO A 98 2.92 -7.21 -0.67
N HIS A 99 3.60 -7.66 -1.73
CA HIS A 99 3.21 -8.87 -2.44
C HIS A 99 3.40 -10.09 -1.52
N LEU A 100 2.34 -10.86 -1.27
CA LEU A 100 2.41 -12.10 -0.50
C LEU A 100 1.89 -13.26 -1.37
N GLU A 101 2.73 -14.28 -1.56
CA GLU A 101 2.36 -15.51 -2.25
C GLU A 101 1.53 -16.43 -1.34
N LEU A 102 0.29 -16.02 -1.05
CA LEU A 102 -0.58 -16.75 -0.12
C LEU A 102 -1.02 -18.13 -0.65
N GLU A 103 -1.18 -18.28 -1.97
CA GLU A 103 -1.65 -19.55 -2.55
C GLU A 103 -0.60 -20.67 -2.47
N ASN A 104 0.68 -20.31 -2.40
CA ASN A 104 1.76 -21.26 -2.50
C ASN A 104 1.80 -22.17 -1.27
N GLY A 105 1.48 -23.45 -1.49
CA GLY A 105 1.46 -24.45 -0.43
C GLY A 105 0.14 -24.59 0.32
N TRP A 106 -0.89 -23.78 0.02
CA TRP A 106 -2.21 -23.92 0.66
C TRP A 106 -2.95 -25.17 0.17
N ARG A 107 -2.82 -25.50 -1.13
CA ARG A 107 -3.58 -26.58 -1.76
C ARG A 107 -3.26 -27.93 -1.12
N GLY A 108 -4.24 -28.49 -0.42
CA GLY A 108 -4.13 -29.80 0.26
C GLY A 108 -3.74 -29.74 1.74
N LEU A 109 -3.57 -28.55 2.31
CA LEU A 109 -3.48 -28.35 3.76
C LEU A 109 -4.87 -28.09 4.35
N SER A 110 -5.10 -28.56 5.58
CA SER A 110 -6.19 -28.03 6.39
C SER A 110 -5.89 -26.59 6.78
N THR A 111 -6.91 -25.82 7.17
CA THR A 111 -6.71 -24.45 7.65
C THR A 111 -5.62 -24.35 8.73
N ALA A 112 -5.62 -25.25 9.71
CA ALA A 112 -4.60 -25.26 10.76
C ALA A 112 -3.17 -25.48 10.20
N GLY A 113 -3.03 -26.37 9.22
CA GLY A 113 -1.76 -26.62 8.55
C GLY A 113 -1.28 -25.40 7.74
N TYR A 114 -2.20 -24.74 7.04
CA TYR A 114 -1.91 -23.54 6.26
C TYR A 114 -1.52 -22.35 7.16
N LEU A 115 -2.26 -22.08 8.23
CA LEU A 115 -1.92 -21.03 9.19
C LEU A 115 -0.57 -21.27 9.88
N SER A 116 -0.24 -22.54 10.15
CA SER A 116 1.09 -22.90 10.67
C SER A 116 2.21 -22.62 9.66
N ALA A 117 1.94 -22.83 8.35
CA ALA A 117 2.88 -22.49 7.29
C ALA A 117 3.05 -20.97 7.16
N LEU A 118 1.96 -20.19 7.16
CA LEU A 118 2.02 -18.73 7.17
C LEU A 118 2.81 -18.21 8.37
N GLN A 119 2.57 -18.75 9.56
CA GLN A 119 3.28 -18.32 10.77
C GLN A 119 4.77 -18.65 10.71
N ARG A 120 5.15 -19.74 10.04
CA ARG A 120 6.57 -20.08 9.81
C ARG A 120 7.21 -19.10 8.83
N ASP A 121 6.51 -18.79 7.75
CA ASP A 121 7.04 -17.97 6.65
C ASP A 121 7.02 -16.47 7.01
N TYR A 122 6.09 -16.05 7.88
CA TYR A 122 5.93 -14.68 8.39
C TYR A 122 5.83 -14.69 9.93
N PRO A 123 6.94 -14.90 10.66
CA PRO A 123 6.95 -15.17 12.10
C PRO A 123 6.38 -14.07 13.00
N ASN A 124 6.33 -12.81 12.53
CA ASN A 124 5.73 -11.73 13.32
C ASN A 124 4.30 -11.41 12.89
N TRP A 125 3.84 -11.96 11.75
CA TRP A 125 2.50 -11.68 11.26
C TRP A 125 1.49 -12.50 12.03
N LYS A 126 0.50 -11.82 12.61
CA LYS A 126 -0.64 -12.46 13.25
C LYS A 126 -1.74 -12.67 12.21
N ALA A 127 -1.57 -13.68 11.37
CA ALA A 127 -2.58 -14.07 10.37
C ALA A 127 -3.86 -14.64 11.01
N LEU A 128 -3.76 -15.09 12.27
CA LEU A 128 -4.87 -15.57 13.09
C LEU A 128 -4.96 -14.76 14.37
N GLU A 129 -6.18 -14.42 14.77
CA GLU A 129 -6.46 -13.88 16.09
C GLU A 129 -6.24 -14.94 17.18
N TYR A 130 -5.25 -14.70 18.03
CA TYR A 130 -5.10 -15.41 19.29
C TYR A 130 -5.24 -14.41 20.44
N LEU A 131 -6.46 -14.27 20.94
CA LEU A 131 -6.74 -13.49 22.15
C LEU A 131 -6.99 -14.46 23.31
N PRO A 132 -6.08 -14.54 24.30
CA PRO A 132 -6.42 -15.15 25.57
C PRO A 132 -7.59 -14.40 26.22
N ASP A 133 -8.40 -15.07 27.04
CA ASP A 133 -9.60 -14.48 27.67
C ASP A 133 -9.33 -13.14 28.39
N ILE A 134 -8.12 -12.96 28.94
CA ILE A 134 -7.70 -11.73 29.64
C ILE A 134 -7.52 -10.52 28.73
N ASP A 135 -7.23 -10.75 27.44
CA ASP A 135 -6.95 -9.71 26.45
C ASP A 135 -8.18 -9.40 25.58
N ARG A 136 -9.29 -10.13 25.79
CA ARG A 136 -10.52 -9.99 25.00
C ARG A 136 -11.11 -8.58 25.03
N ASP A 137 -11.06 -7.94 26.20
CA ASP A 137 -11.58 -6.58 26.41
C ASP A 137 -10.47 -5.52 26.36
N ASN A 138 -9.23 -5.90 26.03
CA ASN A 138 -8.10 -4.98 26.03
C ASN A 138 -8.05 -4.20 24.71
N PRO A 139 -8.33 -2.88 24.71
CA PRO A 139 -8.35 -2.09 23.49
C PRO A 139 -6.97 -1.89 22.86
N ASN A 140 -5.90 -2.32 23.53
CA ASN A 140 -4.53 -2.20 23.06
C ASN A 140 -4.02 -3.46 22.35
N VAL A 141 -4.83 -4.51 22.25
CA VAL A 141 -4.43 -5.74 21.55
C VAL A 141 -5.00 -5.72 20.13
N PRO A 142 -4.15 -5.68 19.09
CA PRO A 142 -4.60 -5.65 17.71
C PRO A 142 -5.31 -6.94 17.34
N LYS A 143 -6.43 -6.79 16.64
CA LYS A 143 -7.29 -7.89 16.23
C LYS A 143 -6.91 -8.40 14.86
N ASN A 144 -7.14 -9.68 14.63
CA ASN A 144 -6.73 -10.34 13.40
C ASN A 144 -7.86 -11.19 12.78
N LEU A 145 -7.61 -11.77 11.61
CA LEU A 145 -8.56 -12.70 11.00
C LEU A 145 -8.82 -13.88 11.94
N SER A 146 -10.07 -14.25 12.12
CA SER A 146 -10.44 -15.38 12.97
C SER A 146 -10.43 -16.69 12.19
N GLN A 147 -10.40 -17.81 12.91
CA GLN A 147 -10.27 -19.16 12.34
C GLN A 147 -11.32 -19.43 11.26
N THR A 148 -12.57 -19.01 11.50
CA THR A 148 -13.67 -19.30 10.59
C THR A 148 -13.57 -18.55 9.25
N PHE A 149 -12.90 -17.39 9.16
CA PHE A 149 -12.60 -16.76 7.86
C PHE A 149 -11.78 -17.72 7.00
N TRP A 150 -10.75 -18.29 7.61
CA TRP A 150 -9.86 -19.23 6.93
C TRP A 150 -10.55 -20.56 6.63
N ASP A 151 -11.42 -21.05 7.52
CA ASP A 151 -12.25 -22.23 7.25
C ASP A 151 -13.22 -21.99 6.07
N ASP A 152 -13.75 -20.77 5.93
CA ASP A 152 -14.62 -20.39 4.81
C ASP A 152 -13.84 -20.21 3.50
N VAL A 153 -12.59 -19.74 3.57
CA VAL A 153 -11.65 -19.82 2.43
C VAL A 153 -11.37 -21.27 2.05
N GLU A 154 -11.11 -22.16 3.03
CA GLU A 154 -10.86 -23.59 2.79
C GLU A 154 -12.05 -24.28 2.10
N ARG A 155 -13.27 -23.95 2.54
CA ARG A 155 -14.51 -24.48 1.96
C ARG A 155 -14.85 -23.88 0.60
N GLY A 156 -14.16 -22.82 0.18
CA GLY A 156 -14.47 -22.07 -1.02
C GLY A 156 -15.76 -21.27 -0.91
N ASN A 157 -16.11 -20.80 0.28
CA ASN A 157 -17.18 -19.81 0.49
C ASN A 157 -16.65 -18.40 0.24
N ILE A 158 -15.38 -18.16 0.58
CA ILE A 158 -14.65 -16.93 0.29
C ILE A 158 -13.57 -17.26 -0.75
N PRO A 159 -13.42 -16.46 -1.82
CA PRO A 159 -12.30 -16.60 -2.74
C PRO A 159 -10.97 -16.56 -2.01
N PHE A 160 -10.00 -17.34 -2.46
CA PHE A 160 -8.70 -17.35 -1.82
C PHE A 160 -8.03 -15.96 -1.93
N PRO A 161 -7.63 -15.34 -0.80
CA PRO A 161 -7.17 -13.96 -0.80
C PRO A 161 -5.91 -13.77 -1.63
N GLN A 162 -5.84 -12.66 -2.35
CA GLN A 162 -4.68 -12.27 -3.16
C GLN A 162 -4.05 -11.00 -2.61
N LEU A 163 -2.72 -10.97 -2.59
CA LEU A 163 -1.98 -9.76 -2.24
C LEU A 163 -0.91 -9.54 -3.31
N PRO A 164 -1.27 -8.93 -4.46
CA PRO A 164 -0.34 -8.74 -5.57
C PRO A 164 0.75 -7.70 -5.27
N GLY A 165 0.64 -6.96 -4.17
CA GLY A 165 1.52 -5.86 -3.82
C GLY A 165 1.08 -4.55 -4.46
N LYS A 166 0.80 -3.52 -3.68
CA LYS A 166 0.28 -2.24 -4.19
C LYS A 166 0.48 -1.07 -3.24
N TRP A 167 0.53 0.13 -3.80
CA TRP A 167 0.53 1.38 -3.03
C TRP A 167 -0.90 1.81 -2.70
N ILE A 168 -1.09 2.23 -1.46
CA ILE A 168 -2.36 2.76 -0.96
C ILE A 168 -2.11 3.99 -0.08
N ALA A 169 -3.10 4.87 0.04
CA ALA A 169 -3.15 5.88 1.08
C ALA A 169 -4.18 5.50 2.13
N VAL A 170 -3.77 5.57 3.39
CA VAL A 170 -4.56 5.18 4.55
C VAL A 170 -4.72 6.38 5.46
N GLU A 171 -5.95 6.77 5.74
CA GLU A 171 -6.21 7.88 6.66
C GLU A 171 -5.76 7.52 8.08
N HIS A 172 -5.21 8.50 8.80
CA HIS A 172 -4.93 8.36 10.22
C HIS A 172 -6.24 8.15 10.98
N ARG A 173 -6.16 7.44 12.11
CA ARG A 173 -7.37 7.09 12.88
C ARG A 173 -8.14 8.31 13.40
N ASP A 174 -7.43 9.40 13.64
CA ASP A 174 -7.96 10.70 14.07
C ASP A 174 -8.27 11.65 12.89
N GLY A 175 -8.10 11.18 11.66
CA GLY A 175 -8.52 11.90 10.46
C GLY A 175 -10.05 11.90 10.28
N SER A 176 -10.56 12.96 9.68
CA SER A 176 -11.97 13.12 9.32
C SER A 176 -12.18 13.38 7.83
N PHE A 177 -11.11 13.42 7.02
CA PHE A 177 -11.17 13.70 5.59
C PHE A 177 -12.16 12.80 4.87
N MET A 178 -12.08 11.48 5.04
CA MET A 178 -13.00 10.57 4.34
C MET A 178 -14.44 10.78 4.79
N GLU A 179 -14.69 10.95 6.09
CA GLU A 179 -16.03 11.21 6.62
C GLU A 179 -16.59 12.55 6.10
N ASP A 180 -15.79 13.61 6.10
CA ASP A 180 -16.18 14.96 5.68
C ASP A 180 -16.50 15.02 4.18
N HIS A 181 -15.73 14.33 3.35
CA HIS A 181 -15.87 14.39 1.89
C HIS A 181 -16.87 13.37 1.35
N LEU A 182 -16.92 12.18 1.94
CA LEU A 182 -17.88 11.15 1.56
C LEU A 182 -19.22 11.34 2.29
N GLY A 183 -19.27 12.19 3.33
CA GLY A 183 -20.48 12.46 4.12
C GLY A 183 -21.13 11.17 4.63
N ILE A 184 -20.30 10.18 4.98
CA ILE A 184 -20.70 8.92 5.60
C ILE A 184 -20.09 8.93 7.00
N ASN A 185 -20.91 8.80 8.02
CA ASN A 185 -20.40 8.52 9.35
C ASN A 185 -19.99 7.04 9.38
N PHE A 186 -18.71 6.81 9.12
CA PHE A 186 -18.17 5.46 9.09
C PHE A 186 -18.18 4.79 10.46
N TYR A 187 -18.38 5.53 11.56
CA TYR A 187 -18.39 5.01 12.92
C TYR A 187 -19.76 4.50 13.40
N ASN A 188 -20.81 4.66 12.58
CA ASN A 188 -22.18 4.32 12.96
C ASN A 188 -23.07 3.98 11.75
N SER A 189 -22.49 3.40 10.70
CA SER A 189 -23.24 3.00 9.50
C SER A 189 -23.48 1.50 9.49
N ASP A 190 -24.74 1.12 9.72
CA ASP A 190 -25.18 -0.28 9.72
C ASP A 190 -25.53 -0.81 8.32
N ASP A 191 -25.45 0.04 7.28
CA ASP A 191 -25.83 -0.29 5.91
C ASP A 191 -24.63 -0.20 4.96
N TRP A 192 -24.11 -1.35 4.58
CA TRP A 192 -23.06 -1.46 3.57
C TRP A 192 -23.43 -0.76 2.24
N SER A 193 -24.72 -0.74 1.88
CA SER A 193 -25.20 -0.07 0.66
C SER A 193 -25.05 1.45 0.76
N GLU A 194 -25.24 2.01 1.96
CA GLU A 194 -25.03 3.44 2.22
C GLU A 194 -23.56 3.79 2.08
N ILE A 195 -22.67 2.96 2.67
CA ILE A 195 -21.21 3.10 2.55
C ILE A 195 -20.78 3.04 1.08
N LEU A 196 -21.19 2.00 0.35
CA LEU A 196 -20.83 1.84 -1.05
C LEU A 196 -21.37 2.99 -1.90
N SER A 197 -22.62 3.40 -1.68
CA SER A 197 -23.25 4.48 -2.43
C SER A 197 -22.54 5.82 -2.18
N GLY A 198 -22.20 6.14 -0.93
CA GLY A 198 -21.49 7.37 -0.61
C GLY A 198 -20.07 7.38 -1.17
N ILE A 199 -19.33 6.27 -1.11
CA ILE A 199 -18.04 6.13 -1.80
C ILE A 199 -18.23 6.34 -3.30
N THR A 200 -19.14 5.60 -3.94
CA THR A 200 -19.35 5.64 -5.40
C THR A 200 -19.72 7.03 -5.89
N MET A 201 -20.63 7.72 -5.19
CA MET A 201 -21.16 9.01 -5.62
C MET A 201 -20.22 10.18 -5.33
N LYS A 202 -19.36 10.08 -4.30
CA LYS A 202 -18.59 11.23 -3.80
C LYS A 202 -17.07 11.07 -3.90
N GLN A 203 -16.56 9.88 -4.23
CA GLN A 203 -15.12 9.67 -4.34
C GLN A 203 -14.44 10.61 -5.32
N GLN A 204 -15.10 10.96 -6.44
CA GLN A 204 -14.53 11.89 -7.42
C GLN A 204 -14.15 13.22 -6.76
N LYS A 205 -15.07 13.82 -6.02
CA LYS A 205 -14.85 15.10 -5.35
C LYS A 205 -13.72 15.00 -4.31
N ALA A 206 -13.71 13.91 -3.53
CA ALA A 206 -12.66 13.66 -2.54
C ALA A 206 -11.27 13.53 -3.19
N LEU A 207 -11.18 12.83 -4.33
CA LEU A 207 -9.93 12.66 -5.07
C LEU A 207 -9.50 13.93 -5.80
N GLU A 208 -10.44 14.75 -6.27
CA GLU A 208 -10.14 16.08 -6.85
C GLU A 208 -9.48 16.99 -5.80
N GLU A 209 -9.93 16.95 -4.55
CA GLU A 209 -9.37 17.77 -3.45
C GLU A 209 -7.94 17.36 -3.05
N LEU A 210 -7.58 16.10 -3.30
CA LEU A 210 -6.24 15.57 -3.10
C LEU A 210 -5.35 15.66 -4.35
N ASP A 211 -5.83 16.27 -5.43
CA ASP A 211 -5.16 16.30 -6.74
C ASP A 211 -4.85 14.89 -7.30
N LEU A 212 -5.66 13.89 -6.92
CA LEU A 212 -5.55 12.49 -7.34
C LEU A 212 -6.55 12.12 -8.44
N TRP A 213 -7.51 13.00 -8.73
CA TRP A 213 -8.47 12.77 -9.80
C TRP A 213 -7.78 12.74 -11.18
N GLY A 214 -8.01 11.67 -11.93
CA GLY A 214 -7.36 11.41 -13.22
C GLY A 214 -6.13 10.50 -13.15
N PHE A 215 -5.66 10.14 -11.94
CA PHE A 215 -4.48 9.30 -11.72
C PHE A 215 -4.80 7.82 -11.42
N ARG A 216 -5.97 7.34 -11.87
CA ARG A 216 -6.47 5.96 -11.62
C ARG A 216 -6.55 5.55 -10.14
N ALA A 217 -6.47 6.53 -9.23
CA ALA A 217 -6.75 6.31 -7.82
C ALA A 217 -8.25 6.14 -7.61
N HIS A 218 -8.65 5.25 -6.71
CA HIS A 218 -10.06 5.06 -6.33
C HIS A 218 -10.19 4.85 -4.83
N ILE A 219 -11.32 5.29 -4.28
CA ILE A 219 -11.63 5.08 -2.87
C ILE A 219 -12.41 3.78 -2.74
N ARG A 220 -11.99 2.90 -1.83
CA ARG A 220 -12.70 1.67 -1.51
C ARG A 220 -12.47 1.24 -0.07
N LEU A 221 -13.25 0.29 0.41
CA LEU A 221 -12.91 -0.42 1.65
C LEU A 221 -11.77 -1.41 1.40
N PRO A 222 -10.88 -1.65 2.37
CA PRO A 222 -9.88 -2.71 2.29
C PRO A 222 -10.54 -4.08 2.20
N GLU A 223 -9.90 -5.04 1.56
CA GLU A 223 -10.24 -6.46 1.67
C GLU A 223 -9.89 -6.96 3.07
N ALA A 224 -10.50 -8.05 3.52
CA ALA A 224 -10.28 -8.61 4.86
C ALA A 224 -8.80 -8.90 5.15
N ILE A 225 -8.05 -9.38 4.15
CA ILE A 225 -6.61 -9.65 4.29
C ILE A 225 -5.78 -8.35 4.36
N GLU A 226 -6.16 -7.31 3.61
CA GLU A 226 -5.51 -6.01 3.67
C GLU A 226 -5.78 -5.34 5.02
N TRP A 227 -7.03 -5.37 5.47
CA TRP A 227 -7.43 -4.88 6.78
C TRP A 227 -6.62 -5.57 7.88
N ASN A 228 -6.42 -6.89 7.77
CA ASN A 228 -5.58 -7.62 8.73
C ASN A 228 -4.12 -7.16 8.75
N LEU A 229 -3.54 -6.88 7.58
CA LEU A 229 -2.18 -6.35 7.49
C LEU A 229 -2.09 -4.95 8.10
N LEU A 230 -3.08 -4.11 7.84
CA LEU A 230 -3.18 -2.76 8.42
C LEU A 230 -3.39 -2.82 9.94
N ALA A 231 -4.16 -3.79 10.43
CA ALA A 231 -4.31 -4.05 11.86
C ALA A 231 -3.00 -4.46 12.53
N ASN A 232 -2.21 -5.33 11.91
CA ASN A 232 -0.88 -5.69 12.42
C ASN A 232 0.09 -4.51 12.40
N ARG A 233 -0.03 -3.61 11.41
CA ARG A 233 0.89 -2.49 11.22
C ARG A 233 0.56 -1.28 12.10
N PHE A 234 -0.71 -0.91 12.19
CA PHE A 234 -1.18 0.33 12.80
C PHE A 234 -2.02 0.10 14.07
N GLY A 235 -2.37 -1.14 14.38
CA GLY A 235 -3.25 -1.45 15.51
C GLY A 235 -4.72 -1.13 15.23
N TRP A 236 -5.18 -1.33 13.99
CA TRP A 236 -6.60 -1.24 13.64
C TRP A 236 -7.45 -2.30 14.35
N GLY A 237 -8.72 -1.96 14.57
CA GLY A 237 -9.74 -2.74 15.29
C GLY A 237 -9.73 -2.51 16.80
N SER A 238 -10.90 -2.22 17.39
CA SER A 238 -11.09 -2.14 18.86
C SER A 238 -12.14 -3.13 19.35
N PRO A 239 -12.05 -3.66 20.59
CA PRO A 239 -13.06 -4.54 21.21
C PRO A 239 -14.49 -4.03 21.03
N GLY A 240 -15.42 -4.92 20.65
CA GLY A 240 -16.82 -4.57 20.41
C GLY A 240 -17.14 -3.91 19.06
N GLU A 241 -16.14 -3.45 18.30
CA GLU A 241 -16.34 -2.80 16.99
C GLU A 241 -16.27 -3.80 15.82
N TRP A 242 -16.97 -3.45 14.74
CA TRP A 242 -17.10 -4.24 13.52
C TRP A 242 -16.72 -3.44 12.27
N ASP A 243 -15.61 -3.72 11.62
CA ASP A 243 -15.17 -3.05 10.41
C ASP A 243 -15.70 -3.71 9.12
N TRP A 244 -16.40 -2.94 8.29
CA TRP A 244 -16.77 -3.36 6.94
C TRP A 244 -15.54 -3.54 6.04
N THR A 245 -15.55 -4.59 5.21
CA THR A 245 -14.53 -4.83 4.18
C THR A 245 -15.17 -4.86 2.80
N SER A 246 -14.33 -4.89 1.76
CA SER A 246 -14.75 -5.16 0.38
C SER A 246 -14.68 -6.64 -0.01
N THR A 247 -14.31 -7.53 0.91
CA THR A 247 -14.27 -8.97 0.60
C THR A 247 -15.69 -9.53 0.49
N GLU A 248 -16.03 -10.00 -0.70
CA GLU A 248 -17.29 -10.67 -1.00
C GLU A 248 -17.15 -12.20 -0.91
N THR A 249 -18.18 -12.86 -0.43
CA THR A 249 -18.34 -14.31 -0.53
C THR A 249 -18.85 -14.71 -1.91
N ASN A 250 -18.80 -16.00 -2.23
CA ASN A 250 -19.42 -16.55 -3.44
C ASN A 250 -20.96 -16.44 -3.47
N GLU A 251 -21.59 -16.09 -2.34
CA GLU A 251 -23.02 -15.80 -2.24
C GLU A 251 -23.33 -14.29 -2.37
N ASN A 252 -22.33 -13.46 -2.72
CA ASN A 252 -22.39 -11.99 -2.77
C ASN A 252 -22.69 -11.34 -1.42
N GLU A 253 -22.38 -12.03 -0.32
CA GLU A 253 -22.44 -11.46 1.03
C GLU A 253 -21.10 -10.84 1.41
N ILE A 254 -21.13 -9.76 2.21
CA ILE A 254 -19.94 -9.00 2.58
C ILE A 254 -19.34 -9.53 3.88
N VAL A 255 -18.01 -9.68 3.88
CA VAL A 255 -17.25 -10.04 5.08
C VAL A 255 -17.08 -8.81 5.96
N VAL A 256 -17.36 -8.98 7.25
CA VAL A 256 -17.16 -7.96 8.28
C VAL A 256 -16.16 -8.47 9.31
N MET A 257 -15.28 -7.58 9.77
CA MET A 257 -14.21 -7.87 10.73
C MET A 257 -14.58 -7.34 12.12
N GLY A 258 -14.70 -8.16 13.16
CA GLY A 258 -15.03 -7.66 14.50
C GLY A 258 -14.91 -8.69 15.61
N LEU A 259 -14.97 -8.25 16.88
CA LEU A 259 -15.06 -9.18 18.03
C LEU A 259 -16.50 -9.39 18.47
N PHE A 260 -16.81 -10.65 18.78
CA PHE A 260 -17.96 -10.99 19.60
C PHE A 260 -17.67 -10.73 21.09
N ASP A 261 -18.54 -9.97 21.74
CA ASP A 261 -18.92 -10.22 23.13
C ASP A 261 -20.13 -11.18 23.05
N ASP A 262 -20.01 -12.45 23.42
CA ASP A 262 -20.36 -12.98 24.74
C ASP A 262 -20.42 -14.52 24.59
N LYS A 263 -20.05 -15.29 25.62
CA LYS A 263 -20.46 -16.68 26.02
C LYS A 263 -21.07 -17.72 25.03
N ILE A 264 -21.02 -17.52 23.73
CA ILE A 264 -21.58 -18.32 22.66
C ILE A 264 -20.51 -18.27 21.57
N ASN A 265 -20.15 -19.45 21.07
CA ASN A 265 -19.16 -19.72 20.04
C ASN A 265 -18.89 -18.54 19.09
N SER A 266 -17.61 -18.26 18.84
CA SER A 266 -17.13 -17.33 17.81
C SER A 266 -17.64 -17.77 16.42
N GLU A 267 -18.88 -17.44 16.09
CA GLU A 267 -19.51 -17.68 14.79
C GLU A 267 -19.33 -16.44 13.92
N PHE A 268 -18.81 -16.62 12.71
CA PHE A 268 -19.02 -15.65 11.65
C PHE A 268 -20.52 -15.54 11.41
N LYS A 269 -21.01 -14.31 11.33
CA LYS A 269 -22.22 -14.00 10.58
C LYS A 269 -21.68 -13.13 9.43
N LEU A 270 -21.96 -13.39 8.15
CA LEU A 270 -23.27 -13.78 7.67
C LEU A 270 -24.24 -12.63 8.01
N VAL A 271 -23.78 -11.36 8.04
CA VAL A 271 -24.57 -10.26 8.60
C VAL A 271 -25.63 -9.82 7.59
N SER A 272 -26.77 -10.51 7.61
CA SER A 272 -28.01 -9.91 7.17
C SER A 272 -28.62 -9.10 8.34
N LYS A 273 -28.27 -7.81 8.44
CA LYS A 273 -29.14 -6.74 9.00
C LYS A 273 -29.46 -6.63 10.52
N GLN A 274 -28.67 -7.12 11.48
CA GLN A 274 -29.11 -7.05 12.91
C GLN A 274 -28.14 -6.51 13.96
N ARG A 275 -27.04 -5.83 13.60
CA ARG A 275 -26.24 -5.13 14.61
C ARG A 275 -26.17 -3.64 14.33
N LYS A 276 -26.00 -2.90 15.41
CA LYS A 276 -25.72 -1.47 15.44
C LYS A 276 -24.25 -1.33 15.82
N ASP A 277 -23.55 -0.39 15.22
CA ASP A 277 -22.16 0.00 15.51
C ASP A 277 -21.11 -0.75 14.66
N PHE A 278 -21.22 -0.60 13.33
CA PHE A 278 -20.15 -0.94 12.40
C PHE A 278 -19.27 0.28 12.09
N LEU A 279 -17.97 0.03 12.03
CA LEU A 279 -16.91 0.89 11.54
C LEU A 279 -16.65 0.64 10.04
N ALA A 280 -16.09 1.62 9.35
CA ALA A 280 -15.46 1.42 8.06
C ALA A 280 -14.25 2.34 7.93
N GLN A 281 -13.16 1.85 7.36
CA GLN A 281 -11.96 2.65 7.13
C GLN A 281 -11.60 2.58 5.65
N PRO A 282 -12.11 3.52 4.83
CA PRO A 282 -11.77 3.58 3.42
C PRO A 282 -10.27 3.82 3.23
N ILE A 283 -9.76 3.30 2.12
CA ILE A 283 -8.41 3.52 1.63
C ILE A 283 -8.47 4.11 0.22
N ILE A 284 -7.42 4.84 -0.16
CA ILE A 284 -7.21 5.25 -1.55
C ILE A 284 -6.27 4.22 -2.18
N ASP A 285 -6.74 3.51 -3.19
CA ASP A 285 -5.97 2.48 -3.89
C ASP A 285 -5.37 3.06 -5.18
N PHE A 286 -4.06 2.86 -5.37
CA PHE A 286 -3.28 3.31 -6.54
C PHE A 286 -2.94 2.14 -7.48
N SER A 287 -3.57 0.99 -7.33
CA SER A 287 -3.41 -0.12 -8.25
C SER A 287 -3.92 0.26 -9.63
N LEU A 288 -3.10 -0.07 -10.63
CA LEU A 288 -3.52 -0.03 -12.02
C LEU A 288 -4.56 -1.13 -12.20
N GLU A 289 -5.82 -0.78 -12.48
CA GLU A 289 -6.74 -1.75 -13.06
C GLU A 289 -6.05 -2.35 -14.30
N THR A 290 -5.70 -3.63 -14.22
CA THR A 290 -5.16 -4.43 -15.34
C THR A 290 -6.28 -4.94 -16.22
#